data_AF-A0A7G9YD68-F1
#
_entry.id   AF-A0A7G9YD68-F1
#
_cell.length_a   1.000
_cell.length_b   1.000
_cell.length_c   1.000
_cell.angle_alpha   90.00
_cell.angle_beta   90.00
_cell.angle_gamma   90.00
#
_symmetry.space_group_name_H-M   'P 1'
#
loop_
_entity.id
_entity.type
_entity.pdbx_description
1 polymer ?
#
loop_
_entity_poly.entity_id
_entity_poly.type
_entity_poly.pdbx_seq_one_letter_code
_entity_poly.pdbx_strand_id
1 'polypeptide(L)'
;MDERKKLNDLVRYFSGEVIDFSYYEVDLSYLSDFEQKVLLEARKIPYGSVVTYSMLAEQIGQPGAARAVGNALRKNPTLVVIPCHRVVAKNGIGGYVLGVDAKRRLLELERRGLRHKAGRTLMGGRTV
;
A
#
# COMPACT_ATOMS: atom_id res chain seq x y z
N MET A 1 -5.39 -10.29 -18.65
CA MET A 1 -6.18 -9.93 -17.45
C MET A 1 -7.04 -8.72 -17.80
N ASP A 2 -8.34 -8.75 -17.47
CA ASP A 2 -9.30 -7.72 -17.92
C ASP A 2 -9.02 -6.35 -17.28
N GLU A 3 -8.63 -5.38 -18.11
CA GLU A 3 -8.37 -3.99 -17.72
C GLU A 3 -9.61 -3.35 -17.04
N ARG A 4 -10.81 -3.76 -17.45
CA ARG A 4 -12.07 -3.28 -16.89
C ARG A 4 -12.26 -3.71 -15.44
N LYS A 5 -11.81 -4.92 -15.09
CA LYS A 5 -11.81 -5.41 -13.70
C LYS A 5 -10.90 -4.54 -12.82
N LYS A 6 -9.71 -4.20 -13.29
CA LYS A 6 -8.74 -3.36 -12.55
C LYS A 6 -9.33 -1.98 -12.26
N LEU A 7 -9.98 -1.36 -13.24
CA LEU A 7 -10.64 -0.08 -13.07
C LEU A 7 -11.78 -0.16 -12.05
N ASN A 8 -12.62 -1.20 -12.13
CA ASN A 8 -13.71 -1.40 -11.17
C ASN A 8 -13.19 -1.61 -9.73
N ASP A 9 -12.13 -2.40 -9.56
CA ASP A 9 -11.53 -2.62 -8.25
C ASP A 9 -10.91 -1.34 -7.66
N LEU A 10 -10.36 -0.45 -8.49
CA LEU A 10 -9.95 0.88 -8.06
C LEU A 10 -11.13 1.74 -7.59
N VAL A 11 -12.23 1.75 -8.35
CA VAL A 11 -13.46 2.48 -7.95
C VAL A 11 -13.99 1.97 -6.60
N ARG A 12 -14.04 0.65 -6.41
CA ARG A 12 -14.44 0.02 -5.14
C ARG A 12 -13.50 0.36 -3.99
N TYR A 13 -12.19 0.33 -4.23
CA TYR A 13 -11.18 0.75 -3.27
C TYR A 13 -11.40 2.20 -2.84
N PHE A 14 -11.55 3.14 -3.79
CA PHE A 14 -11.80 4.55 -3.47
C PHE A 14 -13.15 4.80 -2.78
N SER A 15 -14.09 3.85 -2.91
CA SER A 15 -15.37 3.85 -2.18
C SER A 15 -15.24 3.27 -0.74
N GLY A 16 -14.05 2.81 -0.34
CA GLY A 16 -13.76 2.30 1.00
C GLY A 16 -13.92 0.79 1.16
N GLU A 17 -14.06 0.04 0.08
CA GLU A 17 -14.01 -1.43 0.15
C GLU A 17 -12.58 -1.95 0.37
N VAL A 18 -12.47 -3.06 1.10
CA VAL A 18 -11.19 -3.75 1.30
C VAL A 18 -10.91 -4.59 0.05
N ILE A 19 -10.01 -4.09 -0.79
CA ILE A 19 -9.59 -4.73 -2.04
C ILE A 19 -8.14 -5.20 -1.90
N ASP A 20 -7.90 -6.46 -2.25
CA ASP A 20 -6.55 -6.96 -2.46
C ASP A 20 -6.12 -6.64 -3.90
N PHE A 21 -4.93 -6.05 -4.06
CA PHE A 21 -4.33 -5.76 -5.36
C PHE A 21 -3.09 -6.64 -5.64
N SER A 22 -2.73 -7.56 -4.74
CA SER A 22 -1.53 -8.39 -4.81
C SER A 22 -1.50 -9.31 -6.03
N TYR A 23 -2.65 -9.67 -6.59
CA TYR A 23 -2.77 -10.55 -7.76
C TYR A 23 -2.63 -9.83 -9.12
N TYR A 24 -2.55 -8.50 -9.16
CA TYR A 24 -2.36 -7.78 -10.43
C TYR A 24 -0.90 -7.86 -10.89
N GLU A 25 -0.64 -8.12 -12.17
CA GLU A 25 0.73 -8.07 -12.68
C GLU A 25 1.22 -6.62 -12.75
N VAL A 26 2.48 -6.43 -12.37
CA VAL A 26 3.18 -5.15 -12.44
C VAL A 26 4.55 -5.41 -13.03
N ASP A 27 4.84 -4.79 -14.18
CA ASP A 27 6.16 -4.83 -14.77
C ASP A 27 7.08 -3.88 -13.99
N LEU A 28 8.17 -4.43 -13.45
CA LEU A 28 9.22 -3.70 -12.73
C LEU A 28 10.60 -3.92 -13.38
N SER A 29 10.65 -4.55 -14.56
CA SER A 29 11.89 -5.01 -15.20
C SER A 29 12.84 -3.86 -15.58
N TYR A 30 12.32 -2.65 -15.73
CA TYR A 30 13.08 -1.42 -16.02
C TYR A 30 13.66 -0.75 -14.76
N LEU A 31 13.45 -1.29 -13.57
CA LEU A 31 13.99 -0.79 -12.31
C LEU A 31 15.22 -1.61 -11.87
N SER A 32 16.08 -1.01 -11.04
CA SER A 32 17.21 -1.74 -10.45
C SER A 32 16.74 -2.83 -9.48
N ASP A 33 17.58 -3.85 -9.24
CA ASP A 33 17.30 -4.93 -8.29
C ASP A 33 16.91 -4.42 -6.90
N PHE A 34 17.55 -3.34 -6.44
CA PHE A 34 17.21 -2.72 -5.15
C PHE A 34 15.80 -2.12 -5.17
N GLU A 35 15.44 -1.40 -6.22
CA GLU A 35 14.12 -0.79 -6.37
C GLU A 35 13.02 -1.84 -6.50
N GLN A 36 13.27 -2.87 -7.29
CA GLN A 36 12.36 -4.02 -7.41
C GLN A 36 12.12 -4.67 -6.04
N LYS A 37 13.19 -4.97 -5.28
CA LYS A 37 13.07 -5.53 -3.93
C LYS A 37 12.26 -4.63 -2.99
N VAL A 38 12.52 -3.33 -2.98
CA VAL A 38 11.77 -2.36 -2.16
C VAL A 38 10.28 -2.37 -2.52
N LEU A 39 9.94 -2.31 -3.80
CA LEU A 39 8.56 -2.25 -4.27
C LEU A 39 7.82 -3.56 -4.03
N LEU A 40 8.47 -4.71 -4.24
CA LEU A 40 7.91 -6.03 -3.95
C LEU A 40 7.70 -6.26 -2.46
N GLU A 41 8.61 -5.79 -1.60
CA GLU A 41 8.43 -5.89 -0.15
C GLU A 41 7.30 -4.95 0.33
N ALA A 42 7.25 -3.71 -0.18
CA ALA A 42 6.16 -2.79 0.11
C ALA A 42 4.78 -3.34 -0.32
N ARG A 43 4.75 -4.15 -1.38
CA ARG A 43 3.54 -4.80 -1.87
C ARG A 43 2.92 -5.79 -0.87
N LYS A 44 3.72 -6.35 0.04
CA LYS A 44 3.25 -7.29 1.06
C LYS A 44 2.53 -6.61 2.23
N ILE A 45 2.60 -5.28 2.34
CA ILE A 45 2.01 -4.54 3.47
C ILE A 45 0.48 -4.63 3.36
N PRO A 46 -0.23 -5.22 4.34
CA PRO A 46 -1.68 -5.40 4.27
C PRO A 46 -2.48 -4.08 4.22
N TYR A 47 -3.71 -4.16 3.71
CA TYR A 47 -4.66 -3.04 3.72
C TYR A 47 -4.90 -2.53 5.14
N GLY A 48 -4.76 -1.22 5.35
CA GLY A 48 -4.95 -0.54 6.63
C GLY A 48 -3.80 -0.70 7.63
N SER A 49 -2.72 -1.40 7.25
CA SER A 49 -1.48 -1.48 8.03
C SER A 49 -0.42 -0.51 7.50
N VAL A 50 0.54 -0.16 8.35
CA VAL A 50 1.69 0.66 7.98
C VAL A 50 2.98 0.05 8.51
N VAL A 51 4.08 0.31 7.81
CA VAL A 51 5.44 0.01 8.27
C VAL A 51 6.30 1.26 8.13
N THR A 52 7.43 1.32 8.84
CA THR A 52 8.36 2.43 8.68
C THR A 52 9.34 2.19 7.54
N TYR A 53 9.94 3.26 6.98
CA TYR A 53 11.02 3.12 6.00
C TYR A 53 12.20 2.29 6.53
N SER A 54 12.53 2.40 7.83
CA SER A 54 13.60 1.61 8.45
C SER A 54 13.23 0.14 8.57
N MET A 55 11.99 -0.18 8.98
CA MET A 55 11.51 -1.58 8.99
C MET A 55 11.54 -2.19 7.59
N LEU A 56 11.11 -1.44 6.58
CA LEU A 56 11.15 -1.93 5.20
C LEU A 56 12.59 -2.15 4.71
N ALA A 57 13.53 -1.30 5.12
CA ALA A 57 14.95 -1.47 4.85
C ALA A 57 15.53 -2.74 5.52
N GLU A 58 15.14 -3.02 6.76
CA GLU A 58 15.50 -4.24 7.48
C GLU A 58 14.94 -5.50 6.79
N GLN A 59 13.67 -5.46 6.35
CA GLN A 59 12.99 -6.58 5.68
C GLN A 59 13.67 -6.98 4.36
N ILE A 60 14.25 -6.03 3.64
CA ILE A 60 15.01 -6.31 2.40
C ILE A 60 16.50 -6.63 2.65
N GLY A 61 16.92 -6.78 3.90
CA GLY A 61 18.30 -7.07 4.28
C GLY A 61 19.27 -5.90 4.10
N GLN A 62 18.78 -4.66 4.13
CA GLN A 62 19.57 -3.43 3.96
C GLN A 62 19.37 -2.48 5.15
N PRO A 63 19.74 -2.88 6.38
CA PRO A 63 19.57 -2.04 7.56
C PRO A 63 20.27 -0.68 7.39
N GLY A 64 19.63 0.40 7.84
CA GLY A 64 20.12 1.77 7.66
C GLY A 64 19.79 2.42 6.31
N ALA A 65 19.28 1.68 5.33
CA ALA A 65 18.98 2.21 3.99
C ALA A 65 17.64 2.96 3.87
N ALA A 66 17.06 3.46 4.98
CA ALA A 66 15.71 4.06 5.00
C ALA A 66 15.52 5.20 3.97
N ARG A 67 16.55 6.04 3.76
CA ARG A 67 16.49 7.13 2.76
C ARG A 67 16.50 6.59 1.32
N ALA A 68 17.31 5.56 1.05
CA ALA A 68 17.35 4.90 -0.25
C ALA A 68 16.04 4.18 -0.56
N VAL A 69 15.44 3.51 0.43
CA VAL A 69 14.09 2.95 0.35
C VAL A 69 13.07 4.04 -0.02
N GLY A 70 13.12 5.19 0.65
CA GLY A 70 12.25 6.33 0.32
C GLY A 70 12.38 6.80 -1.14
N ASN A 71 13.60 6.83 -1.69
CA ASN A 71 13.84 7.18 -3.09
C ASN A 71 13.31 6.10 -4.05
N ALA A 72 13.53 4.82 -3.75
CA ALA A 72 13.00 3.71 -4.54
C ALA A 72 11.46 3.73 -4.61
N LEU A 73 10.79 4.00 -3.48
CA LEU A 73 9.32 4.10 -3.43
C LEU A 73 8.75 5.23 -4.29
N ARG A 74 9.53 6.28 -4.60
CA ARG A 74 9.11 7.36 -5.53
C ARG A 74 9.05 6.89 -6.98
N LYS A 75 9.72 5.79 -7.32
CA LYS A 75 9.74 5.19 -8.67
C LYS A 75 8.61 4.18 -8.89
N ASN A 76 7.70 4.03 -7.93
CA ASN A 76 6.55 3.14 -8.05
C ASN A 76 5.65 3.52 -9.24
N PRO A 77 5.50 2.67 -10.27
CA PRO A 77 4.64 2.96 -11.42
C PRO A 77 3.15 2.82 -11.13
N THR A 78 2.79 2.00 -10.14
CA THR A 78 1.41 1.60 -9.89
C THR A 78 1.05 1.92 -8.45
N LEU A 79 0.79 3.20 -8.20
CA LEU A 79 0.27 3.68 -6.92
C LEU A 79 -1.00 2.90 -6.54
N VAL A 80 -1.24 2.74 -5.23
CA VAL A 80 -2.31 1.89 -4.66
C VAL A 80 -2.10 0.39 -4.86
N VAL A 81 -1.80 -0.08 -6.08
CA VAL A 81 -1.52 -1.50 -6.37
C VAL A 81 -0.25 -1.95 -5.64
N ILE A 82 0.82 -1.16 -5.77
CA ILE A 82 1.95 -1.20 -4.84
C ILE A 82 1.71 -0.07 -3.84
N PRO A 83 1.42 -0.38 -2.57
CA PRO A 83 0.85 0.56 -1.62
C PRO A 83 1.95 1.37 -0.91
N CYS A 84 2.77 2.12 -1.65
CA CYS A 84 3.87 2.90 -1.06
C CYS A 84 3.40 4.01 -0.10
N HIS A 85 2.12 4.38 -0.12
CA HIS A 85 1.50 5.24 0.90
C HIS A 85 1.44 4.61 2.29
N ARG A 86 1.56 3.27 2.42
CA ARG A 86 1.61 2.54 3.70
C ARG A 86 2.99 2.55 4.37
N VAL A 87 4.03 3.04 3.68
CA VAL A 87 5.38 3.17 4.26
C VAL A 87 5.55 4.57 4.84
N VAL A 88 5.74 4.71 6.15
CA VAL A 88 5.76 5.99 6.88
C VAL A 88 7.11 6.28 7.52
N ALA A 89 7.31 7.52 7.98
CA ALA A 89 8.49 7.86 8.76
C ALA A 89 8.32 7.38 10.21
N LYS A 90 9.43 7.11 10.92
CA LYS A 90 9.37 6.70 12.34
C LYS A 90 8.62 7.73 13.21
N ASN A 91 8.80 9.01 12.91
CA ASN A 91 8.24 10.13 13.67
C ASN A 91 7.22 10.94 12.85
N GLY A 92 6.51 10.33 11.91
CA GLY A 92 5.51 11.03 11.11
C GLY A 92 5.14 10.34 9.80
N ILE A 93 4.51 11.07 8.89
CA ILE A 93 3.96 10.46 7.68
C ILE A 93 4.99 10.20 6.57
N GLY A 94 6.08 10.97 6.53
CA GLY A 94 7.05 10.91 5.44
C GLY A 94 6.52 11.41 4.08
N GLY A 95 7.27 11.17 3.02
CA GLY A 95 6.96 11.65 1.67
C GLY A 95 5.99 10.75 0.90
N TYR A 96 5.41 11.33 -0.15
CA TYR A 96 4.60 10.63 -1.16
C TYR A 96 4.67 11.36 -2.49
N VAL A 97 4.68 10.64 -3.62
CA VAL A 97 4.84 11.26 -4.94
C VAL A 97 3.66 12.18 -5.31
N LEU A 98 2.45 11.86 -4.82
CA LEU A 98 1.25 12.72 -4.99
C LEU A 98 1.07 13.74 -3.86
N GLY A 99 2.08 13.94 -3.03
CA GLY A 99 2.02 14.84 -1.87
C GLY A 99 1.46 14.19 -0.61
N VAL A 100 1.77 14.83 0.52
CA VAL A 100 1.49 14.29 1.86
C VAL A 100 -0.02 14.17 2.13
N ASP A 101 -0.84 15.09 1.62
CA ASP A 101 -2.28 15.07 1.87
C ASP A 101 -2.98 13.91 1.15
N ALA A 102 -2.54 13.55 -0.06
CA ALA A 102 -3.01 12.35 -0.74
C ALA A 102 -2.70 11.09 0.09
N LYS A 103 -1.48 11.00 0.64
CA LYS A 103 -1.09 9.90 1.54
C LYS A 103 -1.95 9.83 2.80
N ARG A 104 -2.24 10.97 3.44
CA ARG A 104 -3.14 11.03 4.61
C ARG A 104 -4.53 10.51 4.26
N ARG A 105 -5.09 10.97 3.14
CA ARG A 105 -6.43 10.56 2.67
C ARG A 105 -6.52 9.07 2.38
N LEU A 106 -5.50 8.49 1.74
CA LEU A 106 -5.44 7.04 1.48
C LEU A 106 -5.36 6.24 2.78
N LEU A 107 -4.49 6.62 3.71
CA LEU A 107 -4.37 5.95 5.02
C LEU A 107 -5.70 6.03 5.81
N GLU A 108 -6.37 7.16 5.77
CA GLU A 108 -7.67 7.34 6.44
C GLU A 108 -8.80 6.54 5.76
N LEU A 109 -8.81 6.50 4.43
CA LEU A 109 -9.72 5.66 3.67
C LEU A 109 -9.57 4.19 4.07
N GLU A 110 -8.34 3.71 4.18
CA GLU A 110 -8.09 2.31 4.56
C GLU A 110 -8.53 2.03 5.99
N ARG A 111 -8.25 2.92 6.95
CA ARG A 111 -8.75 2.81 8.32
C ARG A 111 -10.27 2.74 8.38
N ARG A 112 -10.96 3.60 7.62
CA ARG A 112 -12.43 3.59 7.53
C ARG A 112 -12.96 2.29 6.90
N GLY A 113 -12.31 1.78 5.87
CA GLY A 113 -12.72 0.54 5.20
C GLY A 113 -12.68 -0.68 6.14
N LEU A 114 -11.63 -0.78 6.99
CA LEU A 114 -11.55 -1.83 8.01
C LEU A 114 -12.70 -1.74 9.02
N ARG A 115 -13.05 -0.53 9.49
CA ARG A 115 -14.17 -0.30 10.41
C ARG A 115 -15.52 -0.74 9.81
N HIS A 116 -15.75 -0.44 8.52
CA HIS A 116 -16.98 -0.87 7.83
C HIS A 116 -17.03 -2.40 7.63
N LYS A 117 -15.90 -3.03 7.31
CA LYS A 117 -15.82 -4.49 7.20
C LYS A 117 -16.11 -5.18 8.54
N ALA A 118 -15.55 -4.68 9.64
CA ALA A 118 -15.81 -5.20 10.98
C ALA A 118 -17.28 -5.05 11.37
N GLY A 119 -17.88 -3.87 11.17
CA GLY A 119 -19.30 -3.62 11.48
C GLY A 119 -20.28 -4.51 10.70
N ARG A 120 -19.99 -4.79 9.42
CA ARG A 120 -20.79 -5.75 8.61
C ARG A 120 -20.64 -7.20 9.08
N THR A 121 -19.45 -7.59 9.51
CA THR A 121 -19.20 -8.95 10.04
C THR A 121 -19.97 -9.19 11.35
N LEU A 122 -20.05 -8.17 12.22
CA LEU A 122 -20.79 -8.25 13.49
C LEU A 122 -22.32 -8.28 13.31
N MET A 123 -22.85 -7.65 12.26
CA MET A 123 -24.29 -7.64 11.95
C MET A 123 -24.76 -8.90 11.21
N GLY A 124 -23.88 -9.57 10.45
CA GLY A 124 -24.18 -10.80 9.71
C GLY A 124 -24.11 -12.10 10.53
N GLY A 125 -23.76 -12.02 11.82
CA GLY A 125 -23.54 -13.18 12.71
C GLY A 125 -24.74 -13.60 13.58
N ARG A 126 -25.93 -13.02 13.41
CA ARG A 126 -27.15 -13.48 14.08
C ARG A 126 -27.94 -14.42 13.18
N THR A 127 -27.53 -15.68 13.18
CA THR A 127 -28.41 -16.79 12.82
C THR A 127 -28.07 -17.96 13.74
N VAL A 128 -28.66 -17.92 14.94
CA VAL A 128 -29.04 -19.08 15.74
C VAL A 128 -30.37 -18.77 16.41
#